data_AF-A0A438E177-F1
#
_entry.id   AF-A0A438E177-F1
#
_cell.length_a   1.000
_cell.length_b   1.000
_cell.length_c   1.000
_cell.angle_alpha   90.00
_cell.angle_beta   90.00
_cell.angle_gamma   90.00
#
_symmetry.space_group_name_H-M   'P 1'
#
loop_
_entity.id
_entity.type
_entity.pdbx_description
1 polymer ?
#
loop_
_entity_poly.entity_id
_entity_poly.type
_entity_poly.pdbx_seq_one_letter_code
_entity_poly.pdbx_strand_id
1 'polypeptide(L)'
;MLAIVEAIRMWRPYLFRRKFFVQTDQRSLKYFLDQCVATPEQQKWLAKLMGYDYEIIYRPDSENSVADALSHQPNSPVLHHLHTTAVTLWDEIKGRVVIPSCVTLWTKLLHEAHNTKIGGHSSVLRTFKQLAQKFYWPKMHQFVQAYIKHCEACQKMKSETLYPAGLLHPLPIPSQVWDDITLDFVEGLPTSHDKDTILVVVDRLSKFVHFLTLSHPFTTKSVAEKFMEGVIKLHGLPKSIISDRDPIFISRFWQEFFQMSGSQLKLSFTYHPQTDGQTEVVNQCVEKYLHCFVHQWSHKWSTYIPWAELWYNKTFHASTGMTPFQALYGCLPHLFHNYRSGDSSLHEVDQSLVARDELLR
;
A
#
# COMPACT_ATOMS: atom_id res chain seq x y z
N MET A 1 41.50 -8.68 -2.65
CA MET A 1 40.87 -7.65 -3.52
C MET A 1 39.93 -8.22 -4.58
N LEU A 2 40.38 -9.17 -5.42
CA LEU A 2 39.52 -9.79 -6.44
C LEU A 2 38.23 -10.38 -5.84
N ALA A 3 38.34 -11.10 -4.72
CA ALA A 3 37.19 -11.64 -4.00
C ALA A 3 36.16 -10.57 -3.58
N ILE A 4 36.63 -9.39 -3.13
CA ILE A 4 35.75 -8.26 -2.76
C ILE A 4 35.01 -7.75 -4.00
N VAL A 5 35.72 -7.57 -5.11
CA VAL A 5 35.10 -7.10 -6.35
C VAL A 5 34.08 -8.10 -6.89
N GLU A 6 34.41 -9.39 -6.86
CA GLU A 6 33.51 -10.45 -7.31
C GLU A 6 32.28 -10.59 -6.40
N ALA A 7 32.45 -10.47 -5.08
CA ALA A 7 31.35 -10.44 -4.14
C ALA A 7 30.44 -9.23 -4.40
N ILE A 8 31.00 -8.02 -4.53
CA ILE A 8 30.20 -6.82 -4.81
C ILE A 8 29.51 -6.91 -6.16
N ARG A 9 30.15 -7.53 -7.17
CA ARG A 9 29.54 -7.79 -8.47
C ARG A 9 28.35 -8.74 -8.36
N MET A 10 28.51 -9.85 -7.64
CA MET A 10 27.47 -10.86 -7.43
C MET A 10 26.27 -10.29 -6.67
N TRP A 11 26.54 -9.51 -5.63
CA TRP A 11 25.52 -8.95 -4.73
C TRP A 11 25.10 -7.52 -5.10
N ARG A 12 25.52 -7.00 -6.27
CA ARG A 12 25.21 -5.65 -6.76
C ARG A 12 23.73 -5.24 -6.62
N PRO A 13 22.73 -6.09 -6.93
CA PRO A 13 21.32 -5.71 -6.77
C PRO A 13 20.92 -5.32 -5.34
N TYR A 14 21.65 -5.82 -4.34
CA TYR A 14 21.37 -5.58 -2.92
C TYR A 14 22.23 -4.45 -2.33
N LEU A 15 23.43 -4.23 -2.88
CA LEU A 15 24.42 -3.29 -2.35
C LEU A 15 24.36 -1.90 -3.01
N PHE A 16 23.80 -1.78 -4.22
CA PHE A 16 23.77 -0.52 -4.94
C PHE A 16 22.89 0.53 -4.22
N ARG A 17 23.43 1.74 -4.00
CA ARG A 17 22.81 2.87 -3.26
C ARG A 17 22.55 2.63 -1.76
N ARG A 18 23.19 1.64 -1.14
CA ARG A 18 23.15 1.41 0.32
C ARG A 18 24.56 1.42 0.88
N LYS A 19 24.72 1.90 2.12
CA LYS A 19 25.98 1.77 2.85
C LYS A 19 26.16 0.33 3.32
N PHE A 20 27.33 -0.25 3.10
CA PHE A 20 27.65 -1.61 3.58
C PHE A 20 29.10 -1.73 4.07
N PHE A 21 29.39 -2.82 4.80
CA PHE A 21 30.70 -3.08 5.37
C PHE A 21 31.34 -4.30 4.71
N VAL A 22 32.63 -4.18 4.36
CA VAL A 22 33.44 -5.29 3.87
C VAL A 22 34.39 -5.70 4.98
N GLN A 23 34.21 -6.88 5.55
CA GLN A 23 35.10 -7.41 6.57
C GLN A 23 36.15 -8.32 5.91
N THR A 24 37.43 -8.10 6.22
CA THR A 24 38.54 -8.89 5.67
C THR A 24 39.65 -9.07 6.70
N ASP A 25 40.29 -10.23 6.62
CA ASP A 25 41.56 -10.60 7.25
C ASP A 25 42.79 -9.91 6.66
N GLN A 26 42.66 -9.20 5.54
CA GLN A 26 43.79 -8.54 4.90
C GLN A 26 43.91 -7.08 5.36
N ARG A 27 44.75 -6.83 6.38
CA ARG A 27 44.94 -5.51 7.00
C ARG A 27 45.29 -4.39 6.01
N SER A 28 46.04 -4.68 4.96
CA SER A 28 46.43 -3.70 3.95
C SER A 28 45.23 -3.13 3.15
N LEU A 29 44.11 -3.85 3.07
CA LEU A 29 42.92 -3.41 2.34
C LEU A 29 42.09 -2.36 3.08
N LYS A 30 42.28 -2.22 4.41
CA LYS A 30 41.60 -1.17 5.19
C LYS A 30 41.92 0.23 4.68
N TYR A 31 43.17 0.45 4.29
CA TYR A 31 43.67 1.74 3.80
C TYR A 31 43.68 1.81 2.27
N PHE A 32 42.92 0.95 1.59
CA PHE A 32 43.02 0.79 0.14
C PHE A 32 42.69 2.09 -0.62
N LEU A 33 41.72 2.87 -0.13
CA LEU A 33 41.36 4.16 -0.73
C LEU A 33 42.38 5.27 -0.41
N ASP A 34 43.18 5.09 0.65
CA ASP A 34 44.18 6.06 1.12
C ASP A 34 45.57 5.79 0.52
N GLN A 35 45.77 4.64 -0.12
CA GLN A 35 47.04 4.25 -0.74
C GLN A 35 47.22 4.92 -2.11
N CYS A 36 48.43 5.42 -2.41
CA CYS A 36 48.79 5.80 -3.78
C CYS A 36 48.67 4.57 -4.68
N VAL A 37 47.68 4.57 -5.58
CA VAL A 37 47.40 3.46 -6.50
C VAL A 37 48.58 3.30 -7.47
N ALA A 38 49.39 2.27 -7.28
CA ALA A 38 50.66 2.10 -7.98
C ALA A 38 50.57 1.16 -9.19
N THR A 39 49.60 0.24 -9.24
CA THR A 39 49.52 -0.77 -10.31
C THR A 39 48.27 -0.63 -11.20
N PRO A 40 48.37 -0.93 -12.52
CA PRO A 40 47.22 -0.89 -13.44
C PRO A 40 46.05 -1.80 -13.01
N GLU A 41 46.35 -2.92 -12.35
CA GLU A 41 45.34 -3.84 -11.85
C GLU A 41 44.56 -3.24 -10.68
N GLN A 42 45.24 -2.58 -9.73
CA GLN A 42 44.58 -1.88 -8.63
C GLN A 42 43.67 -0.75 -9.15
N GLN A 43 44.09 -0.01 -10.18
CA GLN A 43 43.24 1.00 -10.84
C GLN A 43 41.97 0.40 -11.44
N LYS A 44 42.08 -0.75 -12.12
CA LYS A 44 40.94 -1.47 -12.69
C LYS A 44 39.95 -1.93 -11.63
N TRP A 45 40.44 -2.38 -10.46
CA TRP A 45 39.59 -2.80 -9.35
C TRP A 45 38.94 -1.61 -8.65
N LEU A 46 39.69 -0.53 -8.40
CA LEU A 46 39.17 0.71 -7.84
C LEU A 46 38.01 1.26 -8.69
N ALA A 47 38.18 1.33 -10.01
CA ALA A 47 37.16 1.80 -10.93
C ALA A 47 35.84 0.99 -10.85
N LYS A 48 35.92 -0.31 -10.53
CA LYS A 48 34.73 -1.16 -10.34
C LYS A 48 34.02 -0.95 -9.00
N LEU A 49 34.75 -0.45 -8.01
CA LEU A 49 34.24 -0.14 -6.68
C LEU A 49 33.76 1.32 -6.54
N MET A 50 34.14 2.19 -7.48
CA MET A 50 33.65 3.56 -7.54
C MET A 50 32.13 3.60 -7.72
N GLY A 51 31.45 4.44 -6.92
CA GLY A 51 30.00 4.60 -6.94
C GLY A 51 29.23 3.70 -5.95
N TYR A 52 29.92 2.86 -5.18
CA TYR A 52 29.36 2.18 -4.02
C TYR A 52 29.74 2.91 -2.73
N ASP A 53 28.83 2.93 -1.77
CA ASP A 53 29.07 3.47 -0.42
C ASP A 53 29.45 2.31 0.50
N TYR A 54 30.75 2.15 0.78
CA TYR A 54 31.25 1.03 1.57
C TYR A 54 32.43 1.41 2.46
N GLU A 55 32.62 0.62 3.53
CA GLU A 55 33.74 0.75 4.44
C GLU A 55 34.43 -0.61 4.64
N ILE A 56 35.76 -0.65 4.48
CA ILE A 56 36.56 -1.87 4.67
C ILE A 56 37.03 -1.94 6.13
N ILE A 57 36.58 -2.96 6.84
CA ILE A 57 36.92 -3.22 8.23
C ILE A 57 37.88 -4.41 8.28
N TYR A 58 39.09 -4.19 8.79
CA TYR A 58 40.02 -5.27 9.08
C TYR A 58 39.56 -6.06 10.32
N ARG A 59 39.51 -7.39 10.21
CA ARG A 59 39.31 -8.32 11.32
C ARG A 59 40.46 -9.33 11.38
N PRO A 60 41.16 -9.48 12.51
CA PRO A 60 42.24 -10.47 12.65
C PRO A 60 41.76 -11.90 12.42
N ASP A 61 42.63 -12.78 11.93
CA ASP A 61 42.31 -14.20 11.61
C ASP A 61 41.70 -14.95 12.80
N SER A 62 42.16 -14.67 14.02
CA SER A 62 41.63 -15.27 15.26
C SER A 62 40.16 -14.94 15.52
N GLU A 63 39.65 -13.84 14.96
CA GLU A 63 38.26 -13.40 15.06
C GLU A 63 37.45 -13.66 13.77
N ASN A 64 38.10 -14.14 12.71
CA ASN A 64 37.49 -14.44 11.41
C ASN A 64 37.21 -15.94 11.21
N SER A 65 36.98 -16.65 12.30
CA SER A 65 36.80 -18.12 12.35
C SER A 65 35.68 -18.65 11.44
N VAL A 66 34.71 -17.80 11.09
CA VAL A 66 33.59 -18.12 10.21
C VAL A 66 33.99 -18.16 8.73
N ALA A 67 34.75 -17.18 8.25
CA ALA A 67 35.24 -17.18 6.87
C ALA A 67 36.26 -18.32 6.65
N ASP A 68 37.09 -18.56 7.66
CA ASP A 68 38.05 -19.65 7.69
C ASP A 68 37.35 -21.02 7.61
N ALA A 69 36.33 -21.23 8.45
CA ALA A 69 35.50 -22.45 8.41
C ALA A 69 34.82 -22.68 7.05
N LEU A 70 34.31 -21.63 6.38
CA LEU A 70 33.71 -21.74 5.05
C LEU A 70 34.71 -22.16 3.96
N SER A 71 35.99 -21.80 4.12
CA SER A 71 37.04 -22.10 3.15
C SER A 71 37.71 -23.46 3.36
N HIS A 72 37.73 -23.96 4.61
CA HIS A 72 38.51 -25.14 4.98
C HIS A 72 37.68 -26.34 5.47
N GLN A 73 36.48 -26.16 6.06
CA GLN A 73 35.70 -27.27 6.63
C GLN A 73 34.17 -27.03 6.56
N PRO A 74 33.47 -27.61 5.55
CA PRO A 74 32.05 -27.34 5.30
C PRO A 74 31.08 -27.77 6.42
N ASN A 75 31.54 -28.51 7.44
CA ASN A 75 30.75 -29.00 8.56
C ASN A 75 31.26 -28.53 9.94
N SER A 76 32.07 -27.47 9.99
CA SER A 76 32.57 -26.95 11.27
C SER A 76 31.43 -26.41 12.15
N PRO A 77 31.38 -26.74 13.46
CA PRO A 77 30.38 -26.19 14.38
C PRO A 77 30.38 -24.66 14.44
N VAL A 78 31.51 -24.03 14.10
CA VAL A 78 31.68 -22.57 14.04
C VAL A 78 30.78 -21.93 12.96
N LEU A 79 30.40 -22.68 11.93
CA LEU A 79 29.45 -22.23 10.90
C LEU A 79 28.04 -22.00 11.45
N HIS A 80 27.68 -22.58 12.60
CA HIS A 80 26.39 -22.30 13.26
C HIS A 80 26.29 -20.85 13.78
N HIS A 81 27.42 -20.14 13.90
CA HIS A 81 27.47 -18.72 14.26
C HIS A 81 27.36 -17.78 13.06
N LEU A 82 27.22 -18.31 11.83
CA LEU A 82 26.78 -17.50 10.69
C LEU A 82 25.37 -17.00 10.99
N HIS A 83 25.28 -15.77 11.48
CA HIS A 83 24.08 -14.97 11.33
C HIS A 83 23.91 -14.71 9.83
N THR A 84 23.32 -15.68 9.13
CA THR A 84 22.48 -15.32 7.99
C THR A 84 21.48 -14.34 8.57
N THR A 85 21.32 -13.15 7.98
CA THR A 85 20.04 -12.45 8.09
C THR A 85 19.03 -13.56 7.82
N ALA A 86 18.17 -13.90 8.80
CA ALA A 86 17.09 -14.83 8.53
C ALA A 86 16.49 -14.34 7.23
N VAL A 87 16.70 -15.11 6.17
CA VAL A 87 16.27 -14.69 4.85
C VAL A 87 14.77 -14.77 5.00
N THR A 88 14.14 -13.64 5.32
CA THR A 88 12.70 -13.57 5.54
C THR A 88 12.00 -14.04 4.29
N LEU A 89 12.67 -14.05 3.13
CA LEU A 89 12.18 -14.69 1.92
C LEU A 89 11.78 -16.17 2.16
N TRP A 90 12.52 -16.96 2.93
CA TRP A 90 12.14 -18.36 3.20
C TRP A 90 10.92 -18.46 4.13
N ASP A 91 10.83 -17.63 5.16
CA ASP A 91 9.65 -17.61 6.04
C ASP A 91 8.42 -16.95 5.38
N GLU A 92 8.64 -15.96 4.51
CA GLU A 92 7.65 -15.33 3.63
C GLU A 92 7.18 -16.29 2.53
N ILE A 93 8.07 -17.13 1.98
CA ILE A 93 7.70 -18.18 1.02
C ILE A 93 6.98 -19.32 1.73
N LYS A 94 7.39 -19.71 2.95
CA LYS A 94 6.69 -20.76 3.74
C LYS A 94 5.24 -20.40 4.03
N GLY A 95 4.91 -19.12 4.13
CA GLY A 95 3.53 -18.64 4.26
C GLY A 95 2.75 -18.52 2.95
N ARG A 96 3.40 -18.65 1.79
CA ARG A 96 2.78 -18.46 0.47
C ARG A 96 2.62 -19.77 -0.27
N VAL A 97 1.48 -19.93 -0.92
CA VAL A 97 1.21 -21.06 -1.81
C VAL A 97 1.90 -20.81 -3.15
N VAL A 98 2.85 -21.68 -3.50
CA VAL A 98 3.49 -21.64 -4.82
C VAL A 98 2.52 -22.19 -5.86
N ILE A 99 2.19 -21.37 -6.85
CA ILE A 99 1.25 -21.75 -7.91
C ILE A 99 2.02 -22.33 -9.10
N PRO A 100 1.74 -23.58 -9.53
CA PRO A 100 2.36 -24.17 -10.71
C PRO A 100 2.12 -23.32 -11.97
N SER A 101 2.91 -23.58 -13.02
CA SER A 101 2.79 -22.92 -14.33
C SER A 101 1.49 -23.31 -15.05
N CYS A 102 0.37 -22.79 -14.55
CA CYS A 102 -0.97 -23.03 -15.02
C CYS A 102 -1.62 -21.70 -15.37
N VAL A 103 -1.63 -21.37 -16.67
CA VAL A 103 -2.11 -20.07 -17.17
C VAL A 103 -3.56 -19.82 -16.77
N THR A 104 -4.42 -20.85 -16.81
CA THR A 104 -5.83 -20.71 -16.42
C THR A 104 -6.00 -20.33 -14.95
N LEU A 105 -5.20 -20.90 -14.04
CA LEU A 105 -5.23 -20.55 -12.62
C LEU A 105 -4.64 -19.17 -12.36
N TRP A 106 -3.53 -18.81 -13.02
CA TRP A 106 -2.98 -17.45 -12.93
C TRP A 106 -3.98 -16.40 -13.38
N THR A 107 -4.65 -16.61 -14.51
CA THR A 107 -5.68 -15.70 -15.02
C THR A 107 -6.85 -15.56 -14.05
N LYS A 108 -7.30 -16.65 -13.42
CA LYS A 108 -8.35 -16.59 -12.39
C LYS A 108 -7.89 -15.77 -11.17
N LEU A 109 -6.70 -16.01 -10.64
CA LEU A 109 -6.17 -15.24 -9.51
C LEU A 109 -6.00 -13.76 -9.85
N LEU A 110 -5.51 -13.45 -11.05
CA LEU A 110 -5.40 -12.08 -11.56
C LEU A 110 -6.76 -11.41 -11.68
N HIS A 111 -7.76 -12.12 -12.22
CA HIS A 111 -9.13 -11.62 -12.30
C HIS A 111 -9.71 -11.32 -10.91
N GLU A 112 -9.57 -12.26 -9.96
CA GLU A 112 -10.04 -12.09 -8.59
C GLU A 112 -9.37 -10.88 -7.89
N ALA A 113 -8.06 -10.69 -8.10
CA ALA A 113 -7.31 -9.61 -7.49
C ALA A 113 -7.41 -8.26 -8.22
N HIS A 114 -8.02 -8.20 -9.41
CA HIS A 114 -8.08 -6.99 -10.22
C HIS A 114 -9.50 -6.62 -10.65
N ASN A 115 -10.24 -7.51 -11.29
CA ASN A 115 -11.51 -7.19 -11.96
C ASN A 115 -12.72 -7.19 -11.03
N THR A 116 -12.66 -7.93 -9.92
CA THR A 116 -13.78 -8.00 -8.96
C THR A 116 -13.93 -6.69 -8.21
N LYS A 117 -15.08 -6.48 -7.57
CA LYS A 117 -15.33 -5.28 -6.73
C LYS A 117 -14.33 -5.16 -5.57
N ILE A 118 -13.83 -6.29 -5.07
CA ILE A 118 -12.80 -6.30 -4.02
C ILE A 118 -11.40 -6.02 -4.60
N GLY A 119 -11.13 -6.40 -5.86
CA GLY A 119 -9.88 -6.08 -6.57
C GLY A 119 -9.82 -4.63 -7.08
N GLY A 120 -10.98 -4.04 -7.35
CA GLY A 120 -11.19 -2.61 -7.59
C GLY A 120 -10.43 -2.02 -8.77
N HIS A 121 -10.12 -2.83 -9.78
CA HIS A 121 -9.27 -2.49 -10.91
C HIS A 121 -7.94 -1.85 -10.48
N SER A 122 -7.32 -2.36 -9.41
CA SER A 122 -6.11 -1.81 -8.82
C SER A 122 -4.93 -1.68 -9.79
N SER A 123 -3.98 -0.78 -9.48
CA SER A 123 -2.73 -0.64 -10.25
C SER A 123 -1.82 -1.86 -10.10
N VAL A 124 -0.81 -1.98 -10.98
CA VAL A 124 0.15 -3.11 -11.01
C VAL A 124 0.74 -3.39 -9.62
N LEU A 125 1.26 -2.35 -8.95
CA LEU A 125 1.85 -2.51 -7.62
C LEU A 125 0.85 -3.05 -6.60
N ARG A 126 -0.37 -2.50 -6.59
CA ARG A 126 -1.43 -2.86 -5.64
C ARG A 126 -1.91 -4.29 -5.85
N THR A 127 -2.24 -4.66 -7.09
CA THR A 127 -2.64 -6.03 -7.45
C THR A 127 -1.53 -7.03 -7.17
N PHE A 128 -0.27 -6.70 -7.49
CA PHE A 128 0.88 -7.55 -7.16
C PHE A 128 1.02 -7.75 -5.64
N LYS A 129 0.94 -6.68 -4.84
CA LYS A 129 1.06 -6.76 -3.38
C LYS A 129 -0.06 -7.57 -2.76
N GLN A 130 -1.29 -7.47 -3.26
CA GLN A 130 -2.42 -8.29 -2.80
C GLN A 130 -2.16 -9.78 -3.05
N LEU A 131 -1.75 -10.15 -4.27
CA LEU A 131 -1.45 -11.54 -4.62
C LEU A 131 -0.26 -12.08 -3.83
N ALA A 132 0.80 -11.27 -3.70
CA ALA A 132 2.03 -11.63 -3.02
C ALA A 132 1.84 -11.89 -1.51
N GLN A 133 0.71 -11.55 -0.90
CA GLN A 133 0.44 -11.92 0.49
C GLN A 133 0.25 -13.44 0.65
N LYS A 134 -0.33 -14.11 -0.35
CA LYS A 134 -0.74 -15.52 -0.26
C LYS A 134 -0.12 -16.41 -1.31
N PHE A 135 0.32 -15.85 -2.43
CA PHE A 135 0.71 -16.61 -3.60
C PHE A 135 2.08 -16.21 -4.11
N TYR A 136 2.72 -17.15 -4.78
CA TYR A 136 3.97 -16.91 -5.50
C TYR A 136 4.03 -17.74 -6.79
N TRP A 137 4.53 -17.13 -7.86
CA TRP A 137 5.02 -17.85 -9.04
C TRP A 137 6.14 -17.07 -9.73
N PRO A 138 7.01 -17.72 -10.51
CA PRO A 138 8.08 -17.03 -11.22
C PRO A 138 7.54 -15.94 -12.15
N LYS A 139 8.19 -14.77 -12.13
CA LYS A 139 7.83 -13.60 -12.94
C LYS A 139 6.40 -13.05 -12.67
N MET A 140 5.80 -13.31 -11.51
CA MET A 140 4.46 -12.85 -11.14
C MET A 140 4.20 -11.36 -11.45
N HIS A 141 5.13 -10.46 -11.13
CA HIS A 141 4.99 -9.04 -11.44
C HIS A 141 4.82 -8.75 -12.94
N GLN A 142 5.56 -9.45 -13.80
CA GLN A 142 5.46 -9.29 -15.27
C GLN A 142 4.09 -9.75 -15.77
N PHE A 143 3.56 -10.85 -15.21
CA PHE A 143 2.21 -11.32 -15.52
C PHE A 143 1.13 -10.34 -15.06
N VAL A 144 1.24 -9.78 -13.85
CA VAL A 144 0.32 -8.74 -13.37
C VAL A 144 0.34 -7.52 -14.31
N GLN A 145 1.53 -7.05 -14.68
CA GLN A 145 1.69 -5.92 -15.58
C GLN A 145 1.09 -6.20 -16.96
N ALA A 146 1.36 -7.37 -17.54
CA ALA A 146 0.80 -7.76 -18.82
C ALA A 146 -0.74 -7.85 -18.76
N TYR A 147 -1.30 -8.42 -17.69
CA TYR A 147 -2.74 -8.54 -17.51
C TYR A 147 -3.43 -7.17 -17.47
N ILE A 148 -2.94 -6.25 -16.63
CA ILE A 148 -3.55 -4.92 -16.45
C ILE A 148 -3.39 -4.06 -17.70
N LYS A 149 -2.29 -4.22 -18.45
CA LYS A 149 -2.08 -3.54 -19.74
C LYS A 149 -3.18 -3.91 -20.77
N HIS A 150 -3.75 -5.11 -20.68
CA HIS A 150 -4.85 -5.55 -21.55
C HIS A 150 -6.25 -5.40 -20.91
N CYS A 151 -6.35 -4.80 -19.71
CA CYS A 151 -7.64 -4.58 -19.06
C CYS A 151 -8.37 -3.40 -19.72
N GLU A 152 -9.40 -3.67 -20.51
CA GLU A 152 -10.16 -2.64 -21.23
C GLU A 152 -10.73 -1.55 -20.32
N ALA A 153 -11.28 -1.92 -19.16
CA ALA A 153 -11.84 -0.95 -18.21
C ALA A 153 -10.76 0.05 -17.73
N CYS A 154 -9.57 -0.46 -17.38
CA CYS A 154 -8.45 0.40 -17.01
C CYS A 154 -7.96 1.26 -18.18
N GLN A 155 -7.82 0.69 -19.38
CA GLN A 155 -7.31 1.43 -20.54
C GLN A 155 -8.27 2.54 -20.99
N LYS A 156 -9.59 2.35 -20.83
CA LYS A 156 -10.61 3.36 -21.16
C LYS A 156 -10.67 4.48 -20.12
N MET A 157 -10.51 4.16 -18.83
CA MET A 157 -10.80 5.09 -17.73
C MET A 157 -9.58 5.77 -17.12
N LYS A 158 -8.40 5.15 -17.16
CA LYS A 158 -7.21 5.68 -16.48
C LYS A 158 -6.33 6.44 -17.46
N SER A 159 -6.42 7.75 -17.42
CA SER A 159 -5.44 8.63 -18.07
C SER A 159 -4.12 8.65 -17.29
N GLU A 160 -3.00 8.78 -18.01
CA GLU A 160 -1.69 9.02 -17.41
C GLU A 160 -1.63 10.46 -16.89
N THR A 161 -1.48 10.62 -15.57
CA THR A 161 -1.25 11.92 -14.95
C THR A 161 0.24 12.22 -15.00
N LEU A 162 0.71 12.95 -16.02
CA LEU A 162 2.13 13.22 -16.29
C LEU A 162 2.70 14.47 -15.56
N TYR A 163 1.91 15.15 -14.73
CA TYR A 163 2.38 16.36 -14.06
C TYR A 163 3.06 16.04 -12.72
N PRO A 164 4.24 16.62 -12.44
CA PRO A 164 4.84 16.52 -11.12
C PRO A 164 3.95 17.26 -10.13
N ALA A 165 3.52 16.55 -9.07
CA ALA A 165 2.85 17.18 -7.94
C ALA A 165 3.78 18.27 -7.37
N GLY A 166 3.24 19.48 -7.18
CA GLY A 166 3.97 20.58 -6.55
C GLY A 166 4.44 20.21 -5.14
N LEU A 167 5.42 20.95 -4.62
CA LEU A 167 5.91 20.76 -3.25
C LEU A 167 4.77 21.01 -2.26
N LEU A 168 4.38 19.97 -1.52
CA LEU A 168 3.40 20.07 -0.44
C LEU A 168 4.11 20.53 0.84
N HIS A 169 3.51 21.45 1.59
CA HIS A 169 3.91 21.71 2.96
C HIS A 169 3.22 20.68 3.87
N PRO A 170 3.93 19.66 4.38
CA PRO A 170 3.29 18.59 5.11
C PRO A 170 2.80 19.13 6.45
N LEU A 171 1.50 18.95 6.72
CA LEU A 171 0.96 19.06 8.05
C LEU A 171 1.65 18.05 9.00
N PRO A 172 1.77 18.35 10.30
CA PRO A 172 2.30 17.41 11.27
C PRO A 172 1.60 16.05 11.17
N ILE A 173 2.40 14.98 11.30
CA ILE A 173 1.89 13.61 11.29
C ILE A 173 1.24 13.36 12.66
N PRO A 174 -0.01 12.88 12.71
CA PRO A 174 -0.67 12.55 13.98
C PRO A 174 0.04 11.42 14.72
N SER A 175 -0.12 11.37 16.04
CA SER A 175 0.48 10.32 16.88
C SER A 175 -0.41 9.09 17.08
N GLN A 176 -1.73 9.24 16.91
CA GLN A 176 -2.69 8.14 17.05
C GLN A 176 -3.67 8.12 15.88
N VAL A 177 -4.23 6.94 15.61
CA VAL A 177 -5.28 6.77 14.60
C VAL A 177 -6.54 7.49 15.06
N TRP A 178 -7.25 8.13 14.14
CA TRP A 178 -8.48 8.87 14.38
C TRP A 178 -8.37 10.12 15.28
N ASP A 179 -7.15 10.51 15.70
CA ASP A 179 -6.93 11.80 16.37
C ASP A 179 -7.16 12.97 15.42
N ASP A 180 -6.68 12.86 14.18
CA ASP A 180 -6.78 13.91 13.17
C ASP A 180 -7.35 13.33 11.88
N ILE A 181 -8.49 13.87 11.46
CA ILE A 181 -9.19 13.43 10.25
C ILE A 181 -9.30 14.56 9.22
N THR A 182 -9.53 14.19 7.97
CA THR A 182 -9.90 15.10 6.89
C THR A 182 -11.28 14.75 6.36
N LEU A 183 -12.06 15.78 6.00
CA LEU A 183 -13.39 15.68 5.43
C LEU A 183 -13.42 16.38 4.08
N ASP A 184 -14.09 15.77 3.12
CA ASP A 184 -14.34 16.35 1.81
C ASP A 184 -15.63 15.79 1.20
N PHE A 185 -16.22 16.53 0.26
CA PHE A 185 -17.38 16.07 -0.49
C PHE A 185 -17.00 15.69 -1.92
N VAL A 186 -17.50 14.54 -2.37
CA VAL A 186 -17.61 14.21 -3.80
C VAL A 186 -19.06 14.46 -4.19
N GLU A 187 -19.30 15.61 -4.80
CA GLU A 187 -20.62 16.07 -5.24
C GLU A 187 -20.81 15.91 -6.76
N GLY A 188 -22.04 16.13 -7.23
CA GLY A 188 -22.35 16.11 -8.67
C GLY A 188 -22.39 14.70 -9.28
N LEU A 189 -22.52 13.66 -8.44
CA LEU A 189 -22.71 12.30 -8.93
C LEU A 189 -24.14 12.15 -9.46
N PRO A 190 -24.35 11.31 -10.51
CA PRO A 190 -25.69 10.97 -10.96
C PRO A 190 -26.53 10.36 -9.82
N THR A 191 -27.81 10.70 -9.72
CA THR A 191 -28.65 10.17 -8.62
C THR A 191 -28.73 8.63 -8.65
N SER A 192 -28.49 7.99 -7.50
CA SER A 192 -28.51 6.54 -7.30
C SER A 192 -29.13 6.16 -5.97
N HIS A 193 -30.33 5.56 -5.99
CA HIS A 193 -31.13 5.30 -4.77
C HIS A 193 -31.28 6.57 -3.91
N ASP A 194 -31.64 7.67 -4.56
CA ASP A 194 -31.76 9.02 -3.97
C ASP A 194 -30.44 9.56 -3.38
N LYS A 195 -29.28 8.99 -3.73
CA LYS A 195 -27.95 9.48 -3.34
C LYS A 195 -27.26 10.15 -4.51
N ASP A 196 -26.61 11.28 -4.26
CA ASP A 196 -25.89 12.09 -5.25
C ASP A 196 -24.57 12.67 -4.73
N THR A 197 -24.29 12.48 -3.44
CA THR A 197 -23.07 13.00 -2.80
C THR A 197 -22.45 11.95 -1.89
N ILE A 198 -21.12 11.95 -1.81
CA ILE A 198 -20.35 11.15 -0.85
C ILE A 198 -19.60 12.10 0.06
N LEU A 199 -19.81 11.99 1.38
CA LEU A 199 -18.90 12.55 2.37
C LEU A 199 -17.75 11.56 2.58
N VAL A 200 -16.55 12.01 2.21
CA VAL A 200 -15.30 11.28 2.35
C VAL A 200 -14.65 11.66 3.66
N VAL A 201 -14.38 10.66 4.51
CA VAL A 201 -13.71 10.83 5.80
C VAL A 201 -12.43 10.03 5.78
N VAL A 202 -11.30 10.65 6.10
CA VAL A 202 -9.99 9.98 6.06
C VAL A 202 -9.24 10.20 7.36
N ASP A 203 -8.78 9.11 7.99
CA ASP A 203 -7.82 9.18 9.07
C ASP A 203 -6.43 9.56 8.52
N ARG A 204 -5.85 10.66 9.02
CA ARG A 204 -4.58 11.17 8.48
C ARG A 204 -3.39 10.29 8.83
N LEU A 205 -3.48 9.42 9.84
CA LEU A 205 -2.39 8.52 10.21
C LEU A 205 -2.42 7.21 9.40
N SER A 206 -3.45 6.39 9.60
CA SER A 206 -3.60 5.07 8.96
C SER A 206 -4.00 5.16 7.49
N LYS A 207 -4.52 6.31 7.05
CA LYS A 207 -5.19 6.50 5.74
C LYS A 207 -6.48 5.70 5.60
N PHE A 208 -7.06 5.23 6.71
CA PHE A 208 -8.32 4.51 6.68
C PHE A 208 -9.45 5.47 6.30
N VAL A 209 -10.39 5.02 5.47
CA VAL A 209 -11.47 5.86 4.96
C VAL A 209 -12.84 5.34 5.33
N HIS A 210 -13.78 6.26 5.48
CA HIS A 210 -15.21 6.01 5.42
C HIS A 210 -15.86 6.82 4.30
N PHE A 211 -16.77 6.19 3.57
CA PHE A 211 -17.57 6.80 2.53
C PHE A 211 -19.05 6.81 2.94
N LEU A 212 -19.56 8.00 3.25
CA LEU A 212 -20.94 8.17 3.70
C LEU A 212 -21.79 8.76 2.57
N THR A 213 -22.82 8.03 2.13
CA THR A 213 -23.70 8.49 1.04
C THR A 213 -24.78 9.44 1.55
N LEU A 214 -24.92 10.56 0.87
CA LEU A 214 -25.86 11.64 1.17
C LEU A 214 -26.82 11.88 0.01
N SER A 215 -27.93 12.56 0.33
CA SER A 215 -29.02 12.89 -0.59
C SER A 215 -29.24 14.39 -0.54
N HIS A 216 -29.08 15.12 -1.64
CA HIS A 216 -29.50 16.52 -1.64
C HIS A 216 -31.04 16.66 -1.62
N PRO A 217 -31.56 17.72 -0.97
CA PRO A 217 -30.82 18.64 -0.11
C PRO A 217 -30.56 18.02 1.27
N PHE A 218 -29.31 18.07 1.76
CA PHE A 218 -28.99 17.77 3.15
C PHE A 218 -28.70 19.06 3.93
N THR A 219 -28.97 19.01 5.23
CA THR A 219 -28.65 20.10 6.18
C THR A 219 -27.38 19.79 6.94
N THR A 220 -26.74 20.80 7.53
CA THR A 220 -25.58 20.59 8.41
C THR A 220 -25.88 19.58 9.53
N LYS A 221 -27.09 19.64 10.11
CA LYS A 221 -27.51 18.73 11.17
C LYS A 221 -27.54 17.28 10.67
N SER A 222 -28.15 17.01 9.53
CA SER A 222 -28.20 15.66 8.96
C SER A 222 -26.81 15.12 8.58
N VAL A 223 -25.90 15.99 8.14
CA VAL A 223 -24.50 15.59 7.88
C VAL A 223 -23.80 15.22 9.18
N ALA A 224 -23.98 16.00 10.25
CA ALA A 224 -23.42 15.68 11.57
C ALA A 224 -23.97 14.37 12.14
N GLU A 225 -25.28 14.10 11.97
CA GLU A 225 -25.90 12.81 12.34
C GLU A 225 -25.29 11.65 11.56
N LYS A 226 -25.12 11.79 10.25
CA LYS A 226 -24.47 10.76 9.41
C LYS A 226 -23.02 10.53 9.81
N PHE A 227 -22.29 11.60 10.13
CA PHE A 227 -20.92 11.52 10.62
C PHE A 227 -20.85 10.81 11.98
N MET A 228 -21.79 11.09 12.89
CA MET A 228 -21.90 10.38 14.16
C MET A 228 -22.14 8.87 13.98
N GLU A 229 -23.12 8.51 13.15
CA GLU A 229 -23.49 7.12 12.87
C GLU A 229 -22.37 6.33 12.18
N GLY A 230 -21.68 6.98 11.24
CA GLY A 230 -20.71 6.35 10.35
C GLY A 230 -19.27 6.37 10.85
N VAL A 231 -18.90 7.33 11.71
CA VAL A 231 -17.50 7.55 12.13
C VAL A 231 -17.36 7.56 13.65
N ILE A 232 -18.03 8.48 14.34
CA ILE A 232 -17.85 8.64 15.79
C ILE A 232 -18.25 7.38 16.55
N LYS A 233 -19.33 6.71 16.13
CA LYS A 233 -19.75 5.42 16.70
C LYS A 233 -18.64 4.35 16.65
N LEU A 234 -17.80 4.38 15.62
CA LEU A 234 -16.75 3.38 15.39
C LEU A 234 -15.44 3.74 16.09
N HIS A 235 -15.06 5.03 16.07
CA HIS A 235 -13.70 5.46 16.44
C HIS A 235 -13.65 6.48 17.57
N GLY A 236 -14.80 6.98 18.02
CA GLY A 236 -14.88 8.11 18.94
C GLY A 236 -14.74 9.46 18.24
N LEU A 237 -14.72 10.52 19.05
CA LEU A 237 -14.60 11.89 18.57
C LEU A 237 -13.14 12.22 18.24
N PRO A 238 -12.81 12.73 17.04
CA PRO A 238 -11.45 13.13 16.70
C PRO A 238 -11.03 14.39 17.47
N LYS A 239 -9.72 14.54 17.73
CA LYS A 239 -9.15 15.76 18.32
C LYS A 239 -9.16 16.91 17.34
N SER A 240 -8.89 16.67 16.06
CA SER A 240 -9.02 17.71 15.03
C SER A 240 -9.61 17.22 13.71
N ILE A 241 -10.39 18.09 13.09
CA ILE A 241 -11.07 17.86 11.83
C ILE A 241 -10.59 18.93 10.85
N ILE A 242 -10.01 18.47 9.74
CA ILE A 242 -9.59 19.32 8.63
C ILE A 242 -10.63 19.20 7.53
N SER A 243 -11.08 20.31 6.96
CA SER A 243 -12.00 20.29 5.83
C SER A 243 -11.72 21.44 4.89
N ASP A 244 -12.33 21.40 3.72
CA ASP A 244 -12.41 22.55 2.84
C ASP A 244 -13.36 23.62 3.39
N ARG A 245 -13.66 24.62 2.55
CA ARG A 245 -14.51 25.75 2.87
C ARG A 245 -15.96 25.54 2.41
N ASP A 246 -16.41 24.29 2.34
CA ASP A 246 -17.81 24.00 2.06
C ASP A 246 -18.76 24.70 3.07
N PRO A 247 -19.91 25.25 2.62
CA PRO A 247 -20.87 25.92 3.51
C PRO A 247 -21.31 25.09 4.71
N ILE A 248 -21.36 23.76 4.61
CA ILE A 248 -21.69 22.86 5.72
C ILE A 248 -20.63 22.97 6.81
N PHE A 249 -19.35 22.86 6.46
CA PHE A 249 -18.24 22.88 7.41
C PHE A 249 -17.96 24.27 7.99
N ILE A 250 -18.32 25.33 7.25
CA ILE A 250 -18.25 26.72 7.75
C ILE A 250 -19.43 27.07 8.65
N SER A 251 -20.57 26.38 8.52
CA SER A 251 -21.78 26.75 9.23
C SER A 251 -21.59 26.84 10.75
N ARG A 252 -22.26 27.81 11.37
CA ARG A 252 -22.21 28.03 12.83
C ARG A 252 -22.58 26.78 13.62
N PHE A 253 -23.57 26.02 13.14
CA PHE A 253 -23.96 24.76 13.77
C PHE A 253 -22.80 23.77 13.80
N TRP A 254 -22.10 23.55 12.68
CA TRP A 254 -20.97 22.62 12.61
C TRP A 254 -19.84 23.05 13.55
N GLN A 255 -19.53 24.35 13.53
CA GLN A 255 -18.51 24.93 14.40
C GLN A 255 -18.82 24.74 15.88
N GLU A 256 -20.00 25.17 16.33
CA GLU A 256 -20.40 25.07 17.73
C GLU A 256 -20.51 23.59 18.17
N PHE A 257 -21.10 22.73 17.34
CA PHE A 257 -21.31 21.32 17.70
C PHE A 257 -19.98 20.60 17.99
N PHE A 258 -18.99 20.73 17.10
CA PHE A 258 -17.72 20.03 17.26
C PHE A 258 -16.79 20.69 18.28
N GLN A 259 -16.76 22.04 18.34
CA GLN A 259 -15.96 22.73 19.36
C GLN A 259 -16.47 22.45 20.78
N MET A 260 -17.79 22.45 20.99
CA MET A 260 -18.39 22.09 22.29
C MET A 260 -18.21 20.61 22.63
N SER A 261 -18.09 19.75 21.62
CA SER A 261 -17.79 18.33 21.82
C SER A 261 -16.30 18.07 22.10
N GLY A 262 -15.42 19.06 21.91
CA GLY A 262 -13.99 18.98 22.20
C GLY A 262 -13.06 18.80 20.99
N SER A 263 -13.60 18.87 19.76
CA SER A 263 -12.82 18.81 18.52
C SER A 263 -12.35 20.19 18.06
N GLN A 264 -11.13 20.28 17.55
CA GLN A 264 -10.62 21.47 16.88
C GLN A 264 -10.92 21.41 15.39
N LEU A 265 -11.54 22.46 14.84
CA LEU A 265 -11.82 22.56 13.41
C LEU A 265 -10.75 23.40 12.70
N LYS A 266 -10.24 22.90 11.58
CA LYS A 266 -9.21 23.56 10.76
C LYS A 266 -9.68 23.61 9.31
N LEU A 267 -10.04 24.79 8.81
CA LEU A 267 -10.43 24.97 7.41
C LEU A 267 -9.18 25.13 6.54
N SER A 268 -9.13 24.44 5.41
CA SER A 268 -8.10 24.67 4.40
C SER A 268 -8.32 26.05 3.73
N PHE A 269 -7.24 26.66 3.23
CA PHE A 269 -7.34 27.94 2.52
C PHE A 269 -7.69 27.67 1.05
N THR A 270 -8.60 28.47 0.47
CA THR A 270 -9.12 28.35 -0.90
C THR A 270 -8.10 28.46 -2.04
N TYR A 271 -6.81 28.59 -1.75
CA TYR A 271 -5.73 28.67 -2.74
C TYR A 271 -4.45 27.93 -2.29
N HIS A 272 -4.54 27.03 -1.30
CA HIS A 272 -3.43 26.17 -0.87
C HIS A 272 -3.84 24.69 -1.02
N PRO A 273 -3.78 24.13 -2.25
CA PRO A 273 -3.92 22.68 -2.49
C PRO A 273 -2.86 21.84 -1.77
N GLN A 274 -1.95 22.48 -1.02
CA GLN A 274 -0.90 21.86 -0.23
C GLN A 274 -1.36 21.27 1.11
N THR A 275 -2.53 21.69 1.62
CA THR A 275 -2.95 21.32 3.00
C THR A 275 -3.68 19.98 3.08
N ASP A 276 -4.38 19.55 2.02
CA ASP A 276 -5.19 18.33 2.04
C ASP A 276 -5.10 17.51 0.73
N GLY A 277 -3.88 17.30 0.21
CA GLY A 277 -3.67 16.40 -0.93
C GLY A 277 -4.01 14.93 -0.64
N GLN A 278 -4.43 14.58 0.58
CA GLN A 278 -4.82 13.22 0.93
C GLN A 278 -6.25 12.91 0.51
N THR A 279 -7.22 13.78 0.86
CA THR A 279 -8.61 13.64 0.41
C THR A 279 -8.71 13.73 -1.11
N GLU A 280 -7.97 14.64 -1.75
CA GLU A 280 -7.95 14.73 -3.23
C GLU A 280 -7.54 13.39 -3.88
N VAL A 281 -6.49 12.74 -3.37
CA VAL A 281 -6.07 11.41 -3.85
C VAL A 281 -7.13 10.35 -3.59
N VAL A 282 -7.86 10.44 -2.46
CA VAL A 282 -8.95 9.52 -2.12
C VAL A 282 -10.13 9.70 -3.07
N ASN A 283 -10.56 10.94 -3.31
CA ASN A 283 -11.64 11.30 -4.23
C ASN A 283 -11.35 10.75 -5.63
N GLN A 284 -10.14 11.02 -6.16
CA GLN A 284 -9.72 10.47 -7.44
C GLN A 284 -9.71 8.93 -7.45
N CYS A 285 -9.37 8.28 -6.33
CA CYS A 285 -9.40 6.83 -6.23
C CYS A 285 -10.83 6.29 -6.29
N VAL A 286 -11.78 6.86 -5.53
CA VAL A 286 -13.17 6.39 -5.51
C VAL A 286 -13.88 6.70 -6.83
N GLU A 287 -13.65 7.86 -7.44
CA GLU A 287 -14.18 8.19 -8.77
C GLU A 287 -13.69 7.18 -9.81
N LYS A 288 -12.38 6.93 -9.89
CA LYS A 288 -11.80 5.95 -10.84
C LYS A 288 -12.33 4.55 -10.58
N TYR A 289 -12.52 4.15 -9.32
CA TYR A 289 -13.14 2.89 -8.97
C TYR A 289 -14.57 2.82 -9.52
N LEU A 290 -15.41 3.82 -9.23
CA LEU A 290 -16.79 3.88 -9.71
C LEU A 290 -16.85 3.90 -11.24
N HIS A 291 -15.98 4.63 -11.92
CA HIS A 291 -15.92 4.64 -13.39
C HIS A 291 -15.62 3.25 -13.98
N CYS A 292 -14.80 2.42 -13.32
CA CYS A 292 -14.50 1.08 -13.82
C CYS A 292 -15.70 0.11 -13.70
N PHE A 293 -16.58 0.29 -12.71
CA PHE A 293 -17.70 -0.63 -12.46
C PHE A 293 -19.06 -0.13 -12.93
N VAL A 294 -19.25 1.20 -12.97
CA VAL A 294 -20.57 1.82 -13.09
C VAL A 294 -20.75 2.51 -14.46
N HIS A 295 -19.78 2.38 -15.38
CA HIS A 295 -19.77 3.04 -16.68
C HIS A 295 -21.09 2.90 -17.48
N GLN A 296 -21.78 1.75 -17.39
CA GLN A 296 -23.06 1.51 -18.09
C GLN A 296 -24.30 1.73 -17.21
N TRP A 297 -24.16 1.91 -15.89
CA TRP A 297 -25.27 1.88 -14.92
C TRP A 297 -25.12 2.98 -13.86
N SER A 298 -24.94 4.24 -14.29
CA SER A 298 -24.71 5.41 -13.42
C SER A 298 -25.66 5.50 -12.22
N HIS A 299 -26.91 5.06 -12.36
CA HIS A 299 -27.93 5.08 -11.30
C HIS A 299 -27.73 4.03 -10.18
N LYS A 300 -26.70 3.18 -10.20
CA LYS A 300 -26.43 2.15 -9.18
C LYS A 300 -25.16 2.37 -8.37
N TRP A 301 -24.43 3.47 -8.55
CA TRP A 301 -23.14 3.68 -7.91
C TRP A 301 -23.20 3.57 -6.37
N SER A 302 -24.32 3.95 -5.73
CA SER A 302 -24.43 3.91 -4.28
C SER A 302 -24.33 2.49 -3.71
N THR A 303 -24.72 1.47 -4.49
CA THR A 303 -24.57 0.05 -4.12
C THR A 303 -23.12 -0.43 -4.14
N TYR A 304 -22.21 0.32 -4.77
CA TYR A 304 -20.80 0.00 -4.88
C TYR A 304 -19.95 0.60 -3.75
N ILE A 305 -20.49 1.57 -3.00
CA ILE A 305 -19.73 2.30 -1.98
C ILE A 305 -19.18 1.42 -0.87
N PRO A 306 -19.94 0.45 -0.28
CA PRO A 306 -19.38 -0.44 0.72
C PRO A 306 -18.18 -1.24 0.18
N TRP A 307 -18.22 -1.62 -1.10
CA TRP A 307 -17.14 -2.35 -1.76
C TRP A 307 -15.95 -1.45 -2.08
N ALA A 308 -16.20 -0.20 -2.48
CA ALA A 308 -15.16 0.80 -2.70
C ALA A 308 -14.40 1.10 -1.39
N GLU A 309 -15.12 1.26 -0.27
CA GLU A 309 -14.52 1.47 1.05
C GLU A 309 -13.67 0.27 1.46
N LEU A 310 -14.22 -0.95 1.32
CA LEU A 310 -13.50 -2.18 1.62
C LEU A 310 -12.25 -2.33 0.76
N TRP A 311 -12.38 -2.12 -0.56
CA TRP A 311 -11.29 -2.17 -1.51
C TRP A 311 -10.18 -1.18 -1.12
N TYR A 312 -10.53 0.08 -0.89
CA TYR A 312 -9.57 1.13 -0.55
C TYR A 312 -8.81 0.76 0.73
N ASN A 313 -9.53 0.41 1.79
CA ASN A 313 -8.94 0.11 3.09
C ASN A 313 -8.09 -1.17 3.08
N LYS A 314 -8.37 -2.13 2.21
CA LYS A 314 -7.58 -3.37 2.07
C LYS A 314 -6.47 -3.28 1.03
N THR A 315 -6.37 -2.18 0.29
CA THR A 315 -5.39 -2.00 -0.77
C THR A 315 -4.07 -1.46 -0.23
N PHE A 316 -2.95 -1.92 -0.80
CA PHE A 316 -1.61 -1.49 -0.39
C PHE A 316 -1.36 -0.02 -0.72
N HIS A 317 -0.87 0.75 0.27
CA HIS A 317 -0.49 2.15 0.10
C HIS A 317 1.03 2.29 0.19
N ALA A 318 1.63 2.90 -0.84
CA ALA A 318 3.09 3.06 -0.89
C ALA A 318 3.62 4.00 0.20
N SER A 319 2.83 5.01 0.60
CA SER A 319 3.21 5.99 1.61
C SER A 319 3.29 5.41 3.03
N THR A 320 2.42 4.46 3.38
CA THR A 320 2.42 3.77 4.68
C THR A 320 3.15 2.44 4.65
N GLY A 321 3.43 1.89 3.46
CA GLY A 321 4.08 0.58 3.30
C GLY A 321 3.20 -0.61 3.70
N MET A 322 1.90 -0.39 3.92
CA MET A 322 0.91 -1.40 4.32
C MET A 322 -0.49 -0.98 3.84
N THR A 323 -1.52 -1.78 4.17
CA THR A 323 -2.91 -1.38 3.90
C THR A 323 -3.43 -0.49 5.03
N PRO A 324 -4.37 0.45 4.76
CA PRO A 324 -5.01 1.21 5.83
C PRO A 324 -5.66 0.32 6.90
N PHE A 325 -6.26 -0.80 6.51
CA PHE A 325 -6.83 -1.79 7.41
C PHE A 325 -5.78 -2.38 8.36
N GLN A 326 -4.58 -2.72 7.86
CA GLN A 326 -3.49 -3.19 8.70
C GLN A 326 -2.98 -2.10 9.64
N ALA A 327 -2.86 -0.87 9.16
CA ALA A 327 -2.41 0.25 9.98
C ALA A 327 -3.39 0.55 11.13
N LEU A 328 -4.70 0.39 10.90
CA LEU A 328 -5.73 0.59 11.91
C LEU A 328 -5.86 -0.59 12.88
N TYR A 329 -5.98 -1.81 12.37
CA TYR A 329 -6.34 -2.99 13.18
C TYR A 329 -5.14 -3.86 13.58
N GLY A 330 -3.93 -3.57 13.06
CA GLY A 330 -2.73 -4.37 13.30
C GLY A 330 -2.75 -5.75 12.64
N CYS A 331 -3.77 -6.07 11.84
CA CYS A 331 -3.95 -7.38 11.21
C CYS A 331 -4.41 -7.26 9.75
N LEU A 332 -4.23 -8.35 9.00
CA LEU A 332 -4.80 -8.45 7.66
C LEU A 332 -6.30 -8.73 7.75
N PRO A 333 -7.09 -8.18 6.83
CA PRO A 333 -8.50 -8.49 6.73
C PRO A 333 -8.72 -9.96 6.34
N HIS A 334 -9.72 -10.60 6.95
CA HIS A 334 -10.18 -11.90 6.46
C HIS A 334 -10.76 -11.75 5.04
N LEU A 335 -10.42 -12.70 4.17
CA LEU A 335 -10.99 -12.79 2.82
C LEU A 335 -12.27 -13.62 2.87
N PHE A 336 -13.24 -13.29 2.02
CA PHE A 336 -14.39 -14.15 1.81
C PHE A 336 -13.92 -15.47 1.21
N HIS A 337 -14.46 -16.58 1.71
CA HIS A 337 -14.26 -17.89 1.09
C HIS A 337 -15.24 -18.01 -0.08
N ASN A 338 -14.72 -18.38 -1.25
CA ASN A 338 -15.55 -18.69 -2.41
C ASN A 338 -16.45 -19.88 -2.05
N TYR A 339 -17.75 -19.70 -2.26
CA TYR A 339 -18.75 -20.70 -2.00
C TYR A 339 -19.08 -21.42 -3.31
N ARG A 340 -19.25 -22.76 -3.27
CA ARG A 340 -19.76 -23.49 -4.43
C ARG A 340 -21.24 -23.77 -4.21
N SER A 341 -22.06 -23.47 -5.22
CA SER A 341 -23.48 -23.82 -5.18
C SER A 341 -23.63 -25.33 -4.94
N GLY A 342 -24.51 -25.69 -4.02
CA GLY A 342 -24.75 -27.04 -3.53
C GLY A 342 -23.93 -27.43 -2.28
N ASP A 343 -22.99 -26.62 -1.80
CA ASP A 343 -22.19 -26.96 -0.60
C ASP A 343 -23.02 -26.92 0.70
N SER A 344 -24.11 -26.15 0.73
CA SER A 344 -25.07 -26.08 1.83
C SER A 344 -26.29 -26.95 1.54
N SER A 345 -26.69 -27.76 2.51
CA SER A 345 -27.96 -28.49 2.49
C SER A 345 -29.18 -27.59 2.68
N LEU A 346 -28.99 -26.35 3.16
CA LEU A 346 -30.04 -25.35 3.32
C LEU A 346 -30.11 -24.45 2.09
N HIS A 347 -31.26 -24.51 1.40
CA HIS A 347 -31.47 -23.78 0.14
C HIS A 347 -31.32 -22.26 0.29
N GLU A 348 -31.81 -21.68 1.38
CA GLU A 348 -31.69 -20.23 1.64
C GLU A 348 -30.23 -19.78 1.79
N VAL A 349 -29.40 -20.60 2.46
CA VAL A 349 -27.96 -20.34 2.61
C VAL A 349 -27.27 -20.47 1.26
N ASP A 350 -27.64 -21.47 0.46
CA ASP A 350 -27.09 -21.67 -0.88
C ASP A 350 -27.37 -20.46 -1.78
N GLN A 351 -28.64 -20.04 -1.86
CA GLN A 351 -29.04 -18.86 -2.60
C GLN A 351 -28.33 -17.60 -2.13
N SER A 352 -28.22 -17.39 -0.81
CA SER A 352 -27.62 -16.18 -0.23
C SER A 352 -26.11 -16.09 -0.50
N LEU A 353 -25.38 -17.21 -0.39
CA LEU A 353 -23.94 -17.24 -0.64
C LEU A 353 -23.60 -17.18 -2.14
N VAL A 354 -24.42 -17.79 -3.00
CA VAL A 354 -24.32 -17.63 -4.44
C VAL A 354 -24.58 -16.17 -4.83
N ALA A 355 -25.65 -15.55 -4.32
CA ALA A 355 -25.97 -14.15 -4.59
C ALA A 355 -24.86 -13.21 -4.09
N ARG A 356 -24.25 -13.49 -2.93
CA ARG A 356 -23.09 -12.75 -2.43
C ARG A 356 -21.90 -12.85 -3.40
N ASP A 357 -21.55 -14.06 -3.83
CA ASP A 357 -20.40 -14.27 -4.70
C ASP A 357 -20.62 -13.68 -6.10
N GLU A 358 -21.85 -13.71 -6.62
CA GLU A 358 -22.25 -12.99 -7.83
C GLU A 358 -22.17 -11.48 -7.65
N LEU A 359 -22.56 -10.98 -6.48
CA LEU A 359 -22.47 -9.56 -6.17
C LEU A 359 -21.01 -9.09 -6.01
N LEU A 360 -20.08 -9.97 -5.60
CA LEU A 360 -18.67 -9.63 -5.44
C LEU A 360 -17.85 -9.71 -6.74
N ARG A 361 -18.31 -10.52 -7.71
CA ARG A 361 -17.76 -10.57 -9.06
C ARG A 361 -18.05 -9.28 -9.82
#